data_AF-A0A9E7L364-F1
#
_entry.id   AF-A0A9E7L364-F1
#
_cell.length_a   1.000
_cell.length_b   1.000
_cell.length_c   1.000
_cell.angle_alpha   90.00
_cell.angle_beta   90.00
_cell.angle_gamma   90.00
#
_symmetry.space_group_name_H-M   'P 1'
#
loop_
_entity.id
_entity.type
_entity.pdbx_description
1 polymer ?
#
loop_
_entity_poly.entity_id
_entity_poly.type
_entity_poly.pdbx_seq_one_letter_code
_entity_poly.pdbx_strand_id
1 'polypeptide(L)'
;ALSHWCIFHRNKAKQVVETWQRQFYCAPRDQRICFLYLANDILQNSRRKGLEFINEFWKVLPGALNDVFNNGGEFGRNTVIRLVSRINLFLSFFGMFVIRPLIKFLWLIIHSWF
;
A
#
# COMPACT_ATOMS: atom_id res chain seq x y z
N ALA A 1 -11.88 -13.84 -7.58
CA ALA A 1 -11.17 -14.95 -8.26
C ALA A 1 -9.65 -14.85 -8.07
N LEU A 2 -9.00 -13.74 -8.43
CA LEU A 2 -7.54 -13.55 -8.27
C LEU A 2 -7.08 -13.52 -6.79
N SER A 3 -7.88 -12.91 -5.92
CA SER A 3 -7.63 -12.82 -4.48
C SER A 3 -7.53 -14.20 -3.82
N HIS A 4 -8.35 -15.17 -4.23
CA HIS A 4 -8.30 -16.54 -3.71
C HIS A 4 -7.01 -17.30 -4.11
N TRP A 5 -6.51 -17.06 -5.33
CA TRP A 5 -5.30 -17.72 -5.84
C TRP A 5 -4.01 -17.19 -5.18
N CYS A 6 -3.92 -15.86 -4.97
CA CYS A 6 -2.81 -15.23 -4.25
C CYS A 6 -2.68 -15.74 -2.80
N ILE A 7 -3.82 -15.98 -2.17
CA ILE A 7 -3.87 -16.50 -0.79
C ILE A 7 -3.41 -17.96 -0.71
N PHE A 8 -3.68 -18.78 -1.74
CA PHE A 8 -3.23 -20.18 -1.80
C PHE A 8 -1.71 -20.28 -2.07
N HIS A 9 -1.11 -19.29 -2.73
CA HIS A 9 0.32 -19.19 -3.04
C HIS A 9 1.07 -18.16 -2.18
N ARG A 10 0.78 -18.10 -0.88
CA ARG A 10 1.43 -17.16 0.06
C ARG A 10 2.96 -17.20 0.10
N ASN A 11 3.59 -18.33 -0.27
CA ASN A 11 5.05 -18.44 -0.46
C ASN A 11 5.59 -17.60 -1.64
N LYS A 12 4.71 -17.05 -2.49
CA LYS A 12 5.04 -16.18 -3.62
C LYS A 12 4.69 -14.71 -3.37
N ALA A 13 4.35 -14.32 -2.13
CA ALA A 13 4.03 -12.93 -1.79
C ALA A 13 5.08 -11.94 -2.31
N LYS A 14 6.36 -12.28 -2.16
CA LYS A 14 7.49 -11.52 -2.71
C LYS A 14 7.38 -11.31 -4.22
N GLN A 15 7.19 -12.38 -5.01
CA GLN A 15 7.06 -12.29 -6.48
C GLN A 15 5.84 -11.48 -6.91
N VAL A 16 4.72 -11.62 -6.19
CA VAL A 16 3.50 -10.87 -6.47
C VAL A 16 3.73 -9.37 -6.21
N VAL A 17 4.36 -9.01 -5.10
CA VAL A 17 4.67 -7.62 -4.77
C VAL A 17 5.72 -7.03 -5.72
N GLU A 18 6.74 -7.79 -6.09
CA GLU A 18 7.74 -7.37 -7.09
C GLU A 18 7.10 -7.11 -8.46
N THR A 19 6.19 -7.99 -8.88
CA THR A 19 5.44 -7.82 -10.13
C THR A 19 4.53 -6.61 -10.04
N TRP A 20 3.79 -6.45 -8.94
CA TRP A 20 2.96 -5.28 -8.69
C TRP A 20 3.78 -3.99 -8.77
N GLN A 21 4.95 -3.94 -8.13
CA GLN A 21 5.81 -2.76 -8.14
C GLN A 21 6.30 -2.43 -9.55
N ARG A 22 6.77 -3.43 -10.31
CA ARG A 22 7.19 -3.22 -11.70
C ARG A 22 6.04 -2.66 -12.54
N GLN A 23 4.86 -3.28 -12.45
CA GLN A 23 3.69 -2.84 -13.21
C GLN A 23 3.22 -1.45 -12.79
N PHE A 24 3.28 -1.11 -11.49
CA PHE A 24 2.96 0.22 -10.97
C PHE A 24 3.82 1.30 -11.63
N TYR A 25 5.14 1.09 -11.72
CA TYR A 25 6.05 2.09 -12.30
C TYR A 25 5.97 2.13 -13.84
N CYS A 26 5.67 1.01 -14.50
CA CYS A 26 5.43 0.96 -15.94
C CYS A 26 4.05 1.54 -16.35
N ALA A 27 3.08 1.57 -15.44
CA ALA A 27 1.74 2.04 -15.75
C ALA A 27 1.67 3.57 -15.93
N PRO A 28 0.76 4.05 -16.82
CA PRO A 28 0.40 5.47 -16.90
C PRO A 28 -0.04 6.02 -15.55
N ARG A 29 0.23 7.29 -15.28
CA ARG A 29 -0.03 7.92 -13.97
C ARG A 29 -1.48 7.79 -13.52
N ASP A 30 -2.42 7.92 -14.45
CA ASP A 30 -3.85 7.83 -14.17
C ASP A 30 -4.28 6.44 -13.69
N GLN A 31 -3.49 5.39 -14.03
CA GLN A 31 -3.74 4.01 -13.63
C GLN A 31 -3.04 3.64 -12.32
N ARG A 32 -2.04 4.41 -11.86
CA ARG A 32 -1.28 4.14 -10.62
C ARG A 32 -2.17 4.13 -9.37
N ILE A 33 -3.24 4.91 -9.39
CA ILE A 33 -4.26 4.90 -8.34
C ILE A 33 -4.97 3.54 -8.24
N CYS A 34 -5.30 2.91 -9.38
CA CYS A 34 -5.91 1.57 -9.40
C CYS A 34 -4.99 0.52 -8.79
N PHE A 35 -3.68 0.62 -9.00
CA PHE A 35 -2.69 -0.25 -8.36
C PHE A 35 -2.65 -0.07 -6.84
N LEU A 36 -2.77 1.15 -6.33
CA LEU A 36 -2.85 1.40 -4.88
C LEU A 36 -4.14 0.81 -4.28
N TYR A 37 -5.27 0.89 -4.99
CA TYR A 37 -6.51 0.22 -4.57
C TYR A 37 -6.36 -1.31 -4.53
N LEU A 38 -5.68 -1.89 -5.53
CA LEU A 38 -5.38 -3.32 -5.55
C LEU A 38 -4.47 -3.73 -4.38
N ALA A 39 -3.42 -2.96 -4.09
CA ALA A 39 -2.55 -3.20 -2.93
C ALA A 39 -3.35 -3.16 -1.62
N ASN A 40 -4.25 -2.17 -1.48
CA ASN A 40 -5.14 -2.08 -0.33
C ASN A 40 -6.07 -3.30 -0.20
N ASP A 41 -6.67 -3.78 -1.30
CA ASP A 41 -7.51 -4.98 -1.27
C ASP A 41 -6.72 -6.25 -0.89
N ILE A 42 -5.52 -6.43 -1.44
CA ILE A 42 -4.65 -7.56 -1.12
C ILE A 42 -4.27 -7.54 0.37
N LEU A 43 -3.83 -6.39 0.89
CA LEU A 43 -3.49 -6.22 2.31
C LEU A 43 -4.67 -6.55 3.22
N GLN A 44 -5.87 -6.04 2.90
CA GLN A 44 -7.07 -6.27 3.68
C GLN A 44 -7.51 -7.74 3.69
N ASN A 45 -7.43 -8.42 2.54
CA ASN A 45 -7.83 -9.81 2.40
C ASN A 45 -6.77 -10.79 2.93
N SER A 46 -5.48 -10.44 2.91
CA SER A 46 -4.41 -11.30 3.41
C SER A 46 -4.39 -11.40 4.94
N ARG A 47 -4.99 -10.42 5.66
CA ARG A 47 -5.01 -10.36 7.15
C ARG A 47 -5.41 -11.66 7.83
N ARG A 48 -6.42 -12.34 7.30
CA ARG A 48 -6.98 -13.56 7.91
C ARG A 48 -6.11 -14.79 7.68
N LYS A 49 -5.09 -14.69 6.82
CA LYS A 49 -4.35 -15.83 6.27
C LYS A 49 -2.84 -15.77 6.54
N GLY A 50 -2.27 -14.58 6.81
CA GLY A 50 -0.86 -14.38 7.17
C GLY A 50 -0.32 -12.95 6.91
N LEU A 51 0.91 -12.68 7.34
CA LEU A 51 1.58 -11.36 7.27
C LEU A 51 2.56 -11.22 6.11
N GLU A 52 2.73 -12.24 5.28
CA GLU A 52 3.73 -12.30 4.20
C GLU A 52 3.52 -11.16 3.20
N PHE A 53 2.27 -10.93 2.79
CA PHE A 53 1.93 -9.79 1.92
C PHE A 53 2.15 -8.46 2.62
N ILE A 54 1.84 -8.35 3.92
CA ILE A 54 2.02 -7.12 4.68
C ILE A 54 3.49 -6.74 4.73
N ASN A 55 4.37 -7.69 5.07
CA ASN A 55 5.81 -7.47 5.16
C ASN A 55 6.45 -7.06 3.82
N GLU A 56 6.03 -7.68 2.71
CA GLU A 56 6.58 -7.35 1.40
C GLU A 56 6.04 -6.02 0.87
N PHE A 57 4.74 -5.78 0.97
CA PHE A 57 4.14 -4.51 0.54
C PHE A 57 4.69 -3.32 1.33
N TRP A 58 5.07 -3.51 2.60
CA TRP A 58 5.67 -2.46 3.43
C TRP A 58 6.96 -1.87 2.87
N LYS A 59 7.73 -2.66 2.13
CA LYS A 59 8.99 -2.22 1.52
C LYS A 59 8.77 -1.30 0.32
N VAL A 60 7.62 -1.42 -0.34
CA VAL A 60 7.38 -0.81 -1.67
C VAL A 60 6.32 0.29 -1.65
N LEU A 61 5.36 0.21 -0.72
CA LEU A 61 4.26 1.18 -0.55
C LEU A 61 4.73 2.62 -0.30
N PRO A 62 5.74 2.91 0.54
CA PRO A 62 6.19 4.28 0.76
C PRO A 62 6.59 4.99 -0.54
N GLY A 63 7.34 4.30 -1.40
CA GLY A 63 7.77 4.82 -2.69
C GLY A 63 6.60 5.05 -3.66
N ALA A 64 5.67 4.08 -3.72
CA ALA A 64 4.49 4.20 -4.58
C ALA A 64 3.53 5.31 -4.13
N LEU A 65 3.29 5.46 -2.82
CA LEU A 65 2.45 6.52 -2.26
C LEU A 65 3.08 7.90 -2.50
N ASN A 66 4.40 8.04 -2.31
CA ASN A 66 5.12 9.28 -2.58
C ASN A 66 5.07 9.68 -4.07
N ASP A 67 5.16 8.70 -4.97
CA ASP A 67 5.04 8.94 -6.42
C ASP A 67 3.65 9.47 -6.79
N VAL A 68 2.57 8.83 -6.34
CA VAL A 68 1.20 9.32 -6.61
C VAL A 68 0.93 10.66 -5.94
N PHE A 69 1.48 10.89 -4.74
CA PHE A 69 1.30 12.16 -4.02
C PHE A 69 1.98 13.34 -4.73
N ASN A 70 3.19 13.13 -5.27
CA ASN A 70 3.92 14.21 -5.95
C ASN A 70 3.50 14.38 -7.41
N ASN A 71 3.17 13.28 -8.10
CA ASN A 71 2.94 13.28 -9.55
C ASN A 71 1.46 13.18 -9.96
N GLY A 72 0.54 12.90 -9.02
CA GLY A 72 -0.88 12.66 -9.30
C GLY A 72 -1.80 13.87 -9.16
N GLY A 73 -1.25 15.07 -8.94
CA GLY A 73 -2.03 16.29 -8.73
C GLY A 73 -2.93 16.22 -7.48
N GLU A 74 -3.91 17.12 -7.38
CA GLU A 74 -4.81 17.22 -6.23
C GLU A 74 -5.67 15.95 -6.03
N PHE A 75 -6.12 15.34 -7.14
CA PHE A 75 -6.89 14.10 -7.11
C PHE A 75 -6.07 12.90 -6.59
N GLY A 76 -4.83 12.77 -7.04
CA GLY A 76 -3.90 11.75 -6.54
C GLY A 76 -3.59 11.92 -5.06
N ARG A 77 -3.33 13.16 -4.61
CA ARG A 77 -3.09 13.48 -3.19
C ARG A 77 -4.27 13.12 -2.30
N ASN A 78 -5.49 13.55 -2.67
CA ASN A 78 -6.69 13.23 -1.92
C ASN A 78 -6.96 11.72 -1.85
N THR A 79 -6.64 11.00 -2.92
CA THR A 79 -6.77 9.54 -2.95
C THR A 79 -5.75 8.85 -2.05
N VAL A 80 -4.49 9.29 -2.07
CA VAL A 80 -3.43 8.82 -1.17
C VAL A 80 -3.82 9.07 0.28
N ILE A 81 -4.29 10.27 0.64
CA ILE A 81 -4.73 10.60 2.01
C ILE A 81 -5.87 9.67 2.47
N ARG A 82 -6.87 9.41 1.62
CA ARG A 82 -7.98 8.50 1.93
C ARG A 82 -7.52 7.05 2.09
N LEU A 83 -6.64 6.58 1.22
CA LEU A 83 -6.08 5.22 1.28
C LEU A 83 -5.21 5.04 2.52
N VAL A 84 -4.36 6.02 2.81
CA VAL A 84 -3.52 6.07 4.01
C VAL A 84 -4.37 6.06 5.28
N SER A 85 -5.47 6.82 5.32
CA SER A 85 -6.39 6.80 6.46
C SER A 85 -6.99 5.40 6.68
N ARG A 86 -7.38 4.70 5.59
CA ARG A 86 -7.88 3.31 5.65
C ARG A 86 -6.80 2.31 6.06
N ILE A 87 -5.56 2.48 5.58
CA ILE A 87 -4.43 1.63 5.94
C ILE A 87 -4.00 1.90 7.40
N ASN A 88 -4.05 3.14 7.89
CA ASN A 88 -3.75 3.46 9.29
C ASN A 88 -4.76 2.85 10.26
N LEU A 89 -6.06 2.88 9.94
CA LEU A 89 -7.08 2.12 10.69
C LEU A 89 -6.79 0.61 10.68
N PHE A 90 -6.27 0.08 9.57
CA PHE A 90 -5.84 -1.31 9.44
C PHE A 90 -4.65 -1.67 10.35
N LEU A 91 -3.69 -0.76 10.54
CA LEU A 91 -2.51 -0.93 11.39
C LEU A 91 -2.82 -0.72 12.88
N SER A 92 -3.77 0.15 13.20
CA SER A 92 -4.20 0.43 14.59
C SER A 92 -4.74 -0.81 15.30
N PHE A 93 -5.27 -1.78 14.53
CA PHE A 93 -5.75 -3.06 15.03
C PHE A 93 -4.65 -4.14 15.14
N PHE A 94 -3.47 -3.88 14.55
CA PHE A 94 -2.34 -4.82 14.50
C PHE A 94 -1.23 -4.31 15.42
N GLY A 95 -1.21 -4.83 16.66
CA GLY A 95 -0.26 -4.54 17.73
C GLY A 95 1.06 -3.89 17.30
N MET A 96 1.21 -2.65 17.74
CA MET A 96 2.27 -1.68 17.51
C MET A 96 3.70 -2.19 17.80
N PHE A 97 4.42 -2.75 16.82
CA PHE A 97 5.90 -2.82 16.92
C PHE A 97 6.69 -2.63 15.61
N VAL A 98 6.11 -2.77 14.41
CA VAL A 98 6.87 -2.69 13.13
C VAL A 98 6.65 -1.37 12.36
N ILE A 99 5.69 -0.54 12.78
CA ILE A 99 5.07 0.48 11.91
C ILE A 99 5.41 1.93 12.27
N ARG A 100 6.12 2.16 13.38
CA ARG A 100 6.48 3.53 13.85
C ARG A 100 7.09 4.44 12.77
N PRO A 101 8.00 3.99 11.89
CA PRO A 101 8.57 4.85 10.86
C PRO A 101 7.55 5.30 9.82
N LEU A 102 6.58 4.43 9.49
CA LEU A 102 5.60 4.68 8.44
C LEU A 102 4.44 5.53 8.96
N ILE A 103 3.97 5.31 10.19
CA ILE A 103 3.05 6.27 10.85
C ILE A 103 3.73 7.63 10.99
N LYS A 104 5.02 7.68 11.35
CA LYS A 104 5.78 8.94 11.42
C LYS A 104 5.96 9.58 10.05
N PHE A 105 6.20 8.80 9.00
CA PHE A 105 6.31 9.28 7.61
C PHE A 105 4.96 9.80 7.08
N LEU A 106 3.87 9.09 7.33
CA LEU A 106 2.52 9.51 6.98
C LEU A 106 2.08 10.72 7.81
N TRP A 107 2.42 10.76 9.09
CA TRP A 107 2.19 11.92 9.96
C TRP A 107 3.01 13.13 9.49
N LEU A 108 4.26 12.96 9.07
CA LEU A 108 5.07 14.02 8.45
C LEU A 108 4.48 14.49 7.12
N ILE A 109 3.98 13.59 6.26
CA ILE A 109 3.29 13.98 5.02
C ILE A 109 2.02 14.79 5.32
N ILE A 110 1.26 14.40 6.35
CA ILE A 110 0.00 15.05 6.72
C ILE A 110 0.24 16.39 7.46
N HIS A 111 1.28 16.47 8.29
CA HIS A 111 1.48 17.55 9.27
C HIS A 111 2.64 18.51 8.94
N SER A 112 3.48 18.21 7.93
CA SER A 112 4.51 19.14 7.43
C SER A 112 3.96 20.14 6.40
N TRP A 113 2.65 20.15 6.17
CA TRP A 113 1.94 21.00 5.21
C TRP A 113 0.78 21.81 5.84
N PHE A 114 0.82 22.00 7.16
CA PHE A 114 0.02 22.96 7.93
C PHE A 114 0.95 23.63 8.96
#